data_AF-A0A9E3XIS4-F1
#
_entry.id   AF-A0A9E3XIS4-F1
#
_cell.length_a   1.000
_cell.length_b   1.000
_cell.length_c   1.000
_cell.angle_alpha   90.00
_cell.angle_beta   90.00
_cell.angle_gamma   90.00
#
_symmetry.space_group_name_H-M   'P 1'
#
loop_
_entity.id
_entity.type
_entity.pdbx_description
1 polymer ?
#
loop_
_entity_poly.entity_id
_entity_poly.type
_entity_poly.pdbx_seq_one_letter_code
_entity_poly.pdbx_strand_id
1 'polypeptide(L)'
;RPHQFFGVKAAQERIGRREGGVIWHTQGSGKSILMVLIAKWLMEHDPEARILVVTDRDELDKQIVGVMKNAGVIGADAPSPRITSRREFIEKLGAATPRLLCALVHKFDPADPNGPPPPVRGRFYVFVDECHRTQGGDMNRQMKRWLESAIFIGFTGTPLLRKDKQMTRDVFGTYIHTYKFHQAVADQVVLDLKYEARDVPQRLTSQKAIDQWFENKTKKLNNFQKALVRKTWATLEKLMSAGER
;
A
#
# COMPACT_ATOMS: atom_id res chain seq x y z
N ARG A 1 -4.92 -20.82 -8.12
CA ARG A 1 -5.71 -21.20 -6.91
C ARG A 1 -7.14 -20.64 -7.05
N PRO A 2 -8.17 -21.25 -6.43
CA PRO A 2 -9.56 -20.85 -6.64
C PRO A 2 -9.84 -19.36 -6.39
N HIS A 3 -9.31 -18.78 -5.29
CA HIS A 3 -9.50 -17.37 -4.96
C HIS A 3 -8.93 -16.41 -6.00
N GLN A 4 -7.86 -16.80 -6.69
CA GLN A 4 -7.29 -16.02 -7.80
C GLN A 4 -8.19 -16.11 -9.03
N PHE A 5 -8.70 -17.30 -9.36
CA PHE A 5 -9.63 -17.48 -10.48
C PHE A 5 -10.91 -16.64 -10.29
N PHE A 6 -11.55 -16.75 -9.13
CA PHE A 6 -12.74 -15.95 -8.83
C PHE A 6 -12.42 -14.45 -8.75
N GLY A 7 -11.24 -14.08 -8.26
CA GLY A 7 -10.75 -12.70 -8.29
C GLY A 7 -10.62 -12.16 -9.72
N VAL A 8 -10.06 -12.93 -10.65
CA VAL A 8 -9.99 -12.54 -12.08
C VAL A 8 -11.38 -12.40 -12.67
N LYS A 9 -12.27 -13.38 -12.44
CA LYS A 9 -13.63 -13.36 -13.00
C LYS A 9 -14.44 -12.14 -12.54
N ALA A 10 -14.40 -11.84 -11.24
CA ALA A 10 -15.04 -10.65 -10.71
C ALA A 10 -14.45 -9.35 -11.28
N ALA A 11 -13.13 -9.30 -11.48
CA ALA A 11 -12.47 -8.15 -12.12
C ALA A 11 -12.89 -8.01 -13.59
N GLN A 12 -12.98 -9.10 -14.33
CA GLN A 12 -13.45 -9.11 -15.74
C GLN A 12 -14.85 -8.51 -15.86
N GLU A 13 -15.78 -8.90 -14.98
CA GLU A 13 -17.15 -8.35 -14.97
C GLU A 13 -17.17 -6.84 -14.68
N ARG A 14 -16.41 -6.40 -13.67
CA ARG A 14 -16.32 -4.97 -13.30
C ARG A 14 -15.71 -4.15 -14.43
N ILE A 15 -14.62 -4.64 -15.02
CA ILE A 15 -13.97 -4.01 -16.17
C ILE A 15 -14.93 -3.93 -17.38
N GLY A 16 -15.71 -4.98 -17.64
CA GLY A 16 -16.72 -4.99 -18.71
C GLY A 16 -17.80 -3.91 -18.53
N ARG A 17 -18.14 -3.58 -17.27
CA ARG A 17 -19.03 -2.46 -16.92
C ARG A 17 -18.32 -1.10 -16.84
N ARG A 18 -17.03 -1.03 -17.18
CA ARG A 18 -16.16 0.15 -17.02
C ARG A 18 -16.06 0.64 -15.57
N GLU A 19 -16.18 -0.27 -14.61
CA GLU A 19 -16.14 0.03 -13.18
C GLU A 19 -14.80 -0.37 -12.55
N GLY A 20 -14.19 0.55 -11.81
CA GLY A 20 -13.04 0.26 -10.95
C GLY A 20 -13.41 -0.52 -9.69
N GLY A 21 -12.44 -0.76 -8.83
CA GLY A 21 -12.72 -1.21 -7.47
C GLY A 21 -11.49 -1.70 -6.72
N VAL A 22 -11.72 -2.31 -5.57
CA VAL A 22 -10.66 -2.81 -4.69
C VAL A 22 -10.68 -4.34 -4.63
N ILE A 23 -9.54 -4.95 -4.89
CA ILE A 23 -9.27 -6.35 -4.62
C ILE A 23 -8.53 -6.44 -3.28
N TRP A 24 -9.24 -6.88 -2.25
CA TRP A 24 -8.65 -7.09 -0.92
C TRP A 24 -8.30 -8.56 -0.75
N HIS A 25 -7.02 -8.87 -0.86
CA HIS A 25 -6.51 -10.23 -0.73
C HIS A 25 -5.40 -10.21 0.31
N THR A 26 -5.48 -11.02 1.35
CA THR A 26 -4.51 -10.99 2.47
C THR A 26 -3.06 -11.07 2.00
N GLN A 27 -2.13 -10.50 2.77
CA GLN A 27 -0.71 -10.59 2.45
C GLN A 27 -0.27 -12.07 2.36
N GLY A 28 0.60 -12.39 1.38
CA GLY A 28 1.04 -13.76 1.11
C GLY A 28 0.09 -14.61 0.26
N SER A 29 -1.15 -14.16 -0.04
CA SER A 29 -2.11 -14.95 -0.83
C SER A 29 -1.85 -15.00 -2.34
N GLY A 30 -0.82 -14.29 -2.83
CA GLY A 30 -0.50 -14.20 -4.27
C GLY A 30 -1.23 -13.08 -5.03
N LYS A 31 -1.41 -11.90 -4.41
CA LYS A 31 -1.97 -10.70 -5.06
C LYS A 31 -1.26 -10.29 -6.35
N SER A 32 0.08 -10.27 -6.34
CA SER A 32 0.86 -9.84 -7.51
C SER A 32 0.62 -10.77 -8.71
N ILE A 33 0.41 -12.07 -8.46
CA ILE A 33 0.04 -13.03 -9.52
C ILE A 33 -1.35 -12.69 -10.06
N LEU A 34 -2.32 -12.41 -9.19
CA LEU A 34 -3.67 -12.00 -9.62
C LEU A 34 -3.62 -10.73 -10.49
N MET A 35 -2.83 -9.73 -10.09
CA MET A 35 -2.59 -8.52 -10.88
C MET A 35 -2.04 -8.83 -12.27
N VAL A 36 -1.03 -9.72 -12.36
CA VAL A 36 -0.45 -10.16 -13.63
C VAL A 36 -1.48 -10.89 -14.51
N LEU A 37 -2.33 -11.74 -13.91
CA LEU A 37 -3.36 -12.46 -14.66
C LEU A 37 -4.40 -11.51 -15.27
N ILE A 38 -4.84 -10.49 -14.51
CA ILE A 38 -5.76 -9.46 -15.02
C ILE A 38 -5.06 -8.65 -16.11
N ALA A 39 -3.78 -8.30 -15.92
CA ALA A 39 -3.01 -7.57 -16.93
C ALA A 39 -2.88 -8.36 -18.24
N LYS A 40 -2.51 -9.64 -18.15
CA LYS A 40 -2.39 -10.54 -19.29
C LYS A 40 -3.70 -10.59 -20.08
N TRP A 41 -4.81 -10.83 -19.37
CA TRP A 41 -6.13 -10.89 -19.98
C TRP A 41 -6.47 -9.60 -20.73
N LEU A 42 -6.23 -8.42 -20.11
CA LEU A 42 -6.43 -7.12 -20.76
C LEU A 42 -5.57 -6.94 -22.01
N MET A 43 -4.28 -7.31 -21.94
CA MET A 43 -3.37 -7.20 -23.08
C MET A 43 -3.80 -8.06 -24.27
N GLU A 44 -4.41 -9.23 -24.00
CA GLU A 44 -4.89 -10.19 -24.98
C GLU A 44 -6.27 -9.83 -25.57
N HIS A 45 -7.15 -9.18 -24.81
CA HIS A 45 -8.55 -8.96 -25.20
C HIS A 45 -8.89 -7.52 -25.57
N ASP A 46 -8.10 -6.54 -25.14
CA ASP A 46 -8.30 -5.13 -25.47
C ASP A 46 -7.04 -4.59 -26.20
N PRO A 47 -7.06 -4.46 -27.53
CA PRO A 47 -5.92 -3.98 -28.31
C PRO A 47 -5.46 -2.56 -27.94
N GLU A 48 -6.36 -1.73 -27.40
CA GLU A 48 -6.06 -0.36 -26.96
C GLU A 48 -5.63 -0.28 -25.49
N ALA A 49 -5.66 -1.41 -24.77
CA ALA A 49 -5.31 -1.43 -23.35
C ALA A 49 -3.87 -1.01 -23.13
N ARG A 50 -3.72 -0.07 -22.20
CA ARG A 50 -2.47 0.31 -21.57
C ARG A 50 -2.59 0.12 -20.07
N ILE A 51 -1.62 -0.55 -19.50
CA ILE A 51 -1.62 -0.95 -18.10
C ILE A 51 -0.57 -0.13 -17.38
N LEU A 52 -0.99 0.58 -16.34
CA LEU A 52 -0.09 1.31 -15.46
C LEU A 52 -0.13 0.65 -14.08
N VAL A 53 0.97 0.01 -13.70
CA VAL A 53 1.18 -0.49 -12.34
C VAL A 53 1.82 0.62 -11.51
N VAL A 54 1.16 0.99 -10.41
CA VAL A 54 1.62 1.99 -9.46
C VAL A 54 1.90 1.31 -8.12
N THR A 55 3.08 1.57 -7.56
CA THR A 55 3.53 1.02 -6.28
C THR A 55 4.20 2.10 -5.44
N ASP A 56 4.26 1.90 -4.12
CA ASP A 56 5.02 2.74 -3.19
C ASP A 56 6.46 2.22 -2.97
N ARG A 57 6.82 1.05 -3.53
CA ARG A 57 8.10 0.37 -3.32
C ARG A 57 8.79 -0.03 -4.63
N ASP A 58 10.10 0.20 -4.67
CA ASP A 58 10.99 -0.20 -5.77
C ASP A 58 11.12 -1.72 -5.98
N GLU A 59 10.86 -2.51 -4.94
CA GLU A 59 11.06 -3.96 -4.92
C GLU A 59 9.97 -4.73 -5.68
N LEU A 60 8.76 -4.16 -5.75
CA LEU A 60 7.63 -4.77 -6.45
C LEU A 60 7.89 -4.84 -7.97
N ASP A 61 8.69 -3.91 -8.49
CA ASP A 61 9.01 -3.82 -9.92
C ASP A 61 9.73 -5.07 -10.43
N LYS A 62 10.75 -5.56 -9.71
CA LYS A 62 11.53 -6.72 -10.19
C LYS A 62 10.70 -8.00 -10.18
N GLN A 63 9.88 -8.19 -9.14
CA GLN A 63 9.02 -9.37 -9.03
C GLN A 63 7.91 -9.34 -10.08
N ILE A 64 7.20 -8.21 -10.23
CA ILE A 64 6.12 -8.11 -11.23
C ILE A 64 6.68 -8.22 -12.64
N VAL A 65 7.79 -7.55 -12.96
CA VAL A 65 8.39 -7.65 -14.30
C VAL A 65 8.82 -9.08 -14.62
N GLY A 66 9.45 -9.78 -13.67
CA GLY A 66 9.80 -11.19 -13.83
C GLY A 66 8.57 -12.07 -14.08
N VAL A 67 7.52 -11.90 -13.29
CA VAL A 67 6.27 -12.68 -13.45
C VAL A 67 5.55 -12.32 -14.75
N MET A 68 5.56 -11.06 -15.18
CA MET A 68 4.99 -10.60 -16.46
C MET A 68 5.75 -11.18 -17.66
N LYS A 69 7.08 -11.25 -17.61
CA LYS A 69 7.91 -11.93 -18.62
C LYS A 69 7.59 -13.42 -18.68
N ASN A 70 7.59 -14.09 -17.53
CA ASN A 70 7.31 -15.52 -17.45
C ASN A 70 5.88 -15.87 -17.90
N ALA A 71 4.91 -14.98 -17.66
CA ALA A 71 3.53 -15.15 -18.11
C ALA A 71 3.31 -14.74 -19.58
N GLY A 72 4.35 -14.30 -20.29
CA GLY A 72 4.29 -13.86 -21.69
C GLY A 72 3.50 -12.57 -21.91
N VAL A 73 3.35 -11.73 -20.88
CA VAL A 73 2.68 -10.42 -21.00
C VAL A 73 3.56 -9.42 -21.73
N ILE A 74 4.88 -9.53 -21.53
CA ILE A 74 5.91 -8.80 -22.28
C ILE A 74 6.93 -9.80 -22.81
N GLY A 75 7.54 -9.51 -23.96
CA GLY A 75 8.58 -10.37 -24.54
C GLY A 75 9.77 -10.58 -23.59
N ALA A 76 10.45 -11.72 -23.69
CA ALA A 76 11.59 -12.05 -22.84
C ALA A 76 12.68 -10.95 -22.89
N ASP A 77 12.97 -10.46 -24.09
CA ASP A 77 13.95 -9.40 -24.37
C ASP A 77 13.35 -7.99 -24.31
N ALA A 78 12.08 -7.84 -23.93
CA ALA A 78 11.46 -6.53 -23.82
C ALA A 78 12.21 -5.68 -22.77
N PRO A 79 12.41 -4.37 -23.05
CA PRO A 79 12.98 -3.46 -22.09
C PRO A 79 12.10 -3.41 -20.84
N SER A 80 12.71 -3.08 -19.70
CA SER A 80 11.98 -2.95 -18.44
C SER A 80 10.85 -1.92 -18.59
N PRO A 81 9.61 -2.23 -18.19
CA PRO A 81 8.51 -1.27 -18.19
C PRO A 81 8.64 -0.22 -17.07
N ARG A 82 9.70 -0.30 -16.25
CA ARG A 82 9.95 0.60 -15.12
C ARG A 82 10.30 2.00 -15.60
N ILE A 83 9.58 2.96 -15.06
CA ILE A 83 9.80 4.39 -15.25
C ILE A 83 10.70 4.92 -14.14
N THR A 84 11.82 5.52 -14.55
CA THR A 84 12.86 5.99 -13.61
C THR A 84 12.70 7.47 -13.27
N SER A 85 12.21 8.28 -14.23
CA SER A 85 12.08 9.73 -14.08
C SER A 85 10.67 10.23 -14.38
N ARG A 86 10.30 11.40 -13.84
CA ARG A 86 9.00 12.04 -14.11
C ARG A 86 8.86 12.49 -15.57
N ARG A 87 9.96 12.97 -16.17
CA ARG A 87 9.98 13.36 -17.59
C ARG A 87 9.65 12.17 -18.49
N GLU A 88 10.31 11.04 -18.24
CA GLU A 88 10.01 9.77 -18.92
C GLU A 88 8.56 9.33 -18.68
N PHE A 89 8.04 9.47 -17.45
CA PHE A 89 6.66 9.13 -17.15
C PHE A 89 5.66 9.89 -18.04
N ILE A 90 5.80 11.21 -18.11
CA ILE A 90 4.93 12.09 -18.92
C ILE A 90 5.03 11.75 -20.41
N GLU A 91 6.26 11.53 -20.91
CA GLU A 91 6.49 11.12 -22.30
C GLU A 91 5.77 9.81 -22.63
N LYS A 92 5.90 8.81 -21.75
CA LYS A 92 5.31 7.48 -21.95
C LYS A 92 3.78 7.49 -21.80
N LEU A 93 3.20 8.39 -21.00
CA LEU A 93 1.73 8.57 -20.97
C LEU A 93 1.18 9.03 -22.33
N GLY A 94 1.90 9.91 -23.05
CA GLY A 94 1.50 10.42 -24.36
C GLY A 94 1.82 9.50 -25.55
N ALA A 95 2.72 8.53 -25.37
CA ALA A 95 3.10 7.58 -26.41
C ALA A 95 2.10 6.40 -26.53
N ALA A 96 1.97 5.78 -27.70
CA ALA A 96 1.15 4.56 -27.84
C ALA A 96 1.83 3.30 -27.25
N THR A 97 3.16 3.33 -27.13
CA THR A 97 3.99 2.24 -26.63
C THR A 97 4.98 2.76 -25.58
N PRO A 98 5.41 1.91 -24.62
CA PRO A 98 4.93 0.55 -24.38
C PRO A 98 3.52 0.53 -23.78
N ARG A 99 2.85 -0.61 -23.91
CA ARG A 99 1.50 -0.81 -23.36
C ARG A 99 1.51 -1.08 -21.85
N LEU A 100 2.62 -1.58 -21.30
CA LEU A 100 2.80 -1.79 -19.86
C LEU A 100 3.78 -0.75 -19.31
N LEU A 101 3.40 -0.09 -18.23
CA LEU A 101 4.20 0.88 -17.50
C LEU A 101 4.20 0.51 -16.00
N CYS A 102 5.36 0.61 -15.36
CA CYS A 102 5.49 0.50 -13.90
C CYS A 102 6.09 1.80 -13.37
N ALA A 103 5.40 2.46 -12.44
CA ALA A 103 5.84 3.73 -11.88
C ALA A 103 5.62 3.78 -10.36
N LEU A 104 6.47 4.54 -9.69
CA LEU A 104 6.28 4.83 -8.27
C LEU A 104 5.22 5.91 -8.09
N VAL A 105 4.45 5.83 -7.02
CA VAL A 105 3.35 6.77 -6.78
C VAL A 105 3.81 8.23 -6.66
N HIS A 106 5.02 8.49 -6.17
CA HIS A 106 5.56 9.84 -6.06
C HIS A 106 5.84 10.52 -7.42
N LYS A 107 5.70 9.80 -8.55
CA LYS A 107 5.76 10.42 -9.90
C LYS A 107 4.52 11.28 -10.18
N PHE A 108 3.43 11.10 -9.43
CA PHE A 108 2.24 11.95 -9.42
C PHE A 108 2.37 13.08 -8.40
N ASP A 109 3.46 13.84 -8.51
CA ASP A 109 3.80 14.94 -7.60
C ASP A 109 2.62 15.96 -7.48
N PRO A 110 2.09 16.18 -6.28
CA PRO A 110 0.96 17.07 -6.03
C PRO A 110 1.35 18.56 -5.99
N ALA A 111 2.63 18.92 -6.17
CA ALA A 111 3.09 20.31 -6.13
C ALA A 111 2.44 21.22 -7.18
N ASP A 112 1.86 20.64 -8.24
CA ASP A 112 1.05 21.36 -9.21
C ASP A 112 -0.39 20.78 -9.28
N PRO A 113 -1.25 21.12 -8.30
CA PRO A 113 -2.59 20.58 -8.20
C PRO A 113 -3.56 21.15 -9.24
N ASN A 114 -3.19 22.23 -9.95
CA ASN A 114 -4.07 22.93 -10.90
C ASN A 114 -3.50 23.00 -12.33
N GLY A 115 -2.25 22.60 -12.54
CA GLY A 115 -1.66 22.55 -13.87
C GLY A 115 -2.34 21.53 -14.79
N PRO A 116 -2.22 21.74 -16.11
CA PRO A 116 -2.86 20.89 -17.10
C PRO A 116 -2.39 19.44 -16.95
N PRO A 117 -3.28 18.46 -17.13
CA PRO A 117 -2.88 17.06 -17.15
C PRO A 117 -1.92 16.82 -18.34
N PRO A 118 -0.98 15.87 -18.21
CA PRO A 118 -0.12 15.49 -19.32
C PRO A 118 -0.94 14.90 -20.47
N PRO A 119 -0.42 14.90 -21.71
CA PRO A 119 -1.05 14.16 -22.80
C PRO A 119 -1.13 12.67 -22.44
N VAL A 120 -2.30 12.08 -22.61
CA VAL A 120 -2.58 10.67 -22.33
C VAL A 120 -3.11 10.03 -23.61
N ARG A 121 -2.45 8.97 -24.06
CA ARG A 121 -2.84 8.23 -25.27
C ARG A 121 -3.14 6.76 -24.94
N GLY A 122 -4.28 6.28 -25.42
CA GLY A 122 -4.74 4.90 -25.23
C GLY A 122 -5.64 4.72 -24.01
N ARG A 123 -6.14 3.50 -23.82
CA ARG A 123 -7.12 3.20 -22.76
C ARG A 123 -6.41 2.65 -21.52
N PHE A 124 -6.32 3.48 -20.49
CA PHE A 124 -5.60 3.12 -19.29
C PHE A 124 -6.39 2.25 -18.31
N TYR A 125 -5.72 1.22 -17.81
CA TYR A 125 -6.09 0.41 -16.66
C TYR A 125 -5.00 0.59 -15.61
N VAL A 126 -5.33 1.26 -14.51
CA VAL A 126 -4.36 1.61 -13.46
C VAL A 126 -4.49 0.63 -12.32
N PHE A 127 -3.42 -0.11 -12.04
CA PHE A 127 -3.33 -1.05 -10.94
C PHE A 127 -2.50 -0.43 -9.84
N VAL A 128 -3.08 -0.20 -8.67
CA VAL A 128 -2.39 0.42 -7.54
C VAL A 128 -2.17 -0.62 -6.47
N ASP A 129 -0.92 -0.99 -6.21
CA ASP A 129 -0.59 -1.86 -5.08
C ASP A 129 -0.57 -1.09 -3.76
N GLU A 130 -0.94 -1.78 -2.68
CA GLU A 130 -1.19 -1.21 -1.37
C GLU A 130 -1.92 0.13 -1.41
N CYS A 131 -3.05 0.15 -2.12
CA CYS A 131 -3.81 1.36 -2.47
C CYS A 131 -4.34 2.17 -1.27
N HIS A 132 -4.16 1.68 -0.04
CA HIS A 132 -4.49 2.37 1.21
C HIS A 132 -3.31 3.16 1.80
N ARG A 133 -2.06 2.87 1.40
CA ARG A 133 -0.83 3.46 1.98
C ARG A 133 -0.39 4.74 1.30
N THR A 134 -1.14 5.18 0.29
CA THR A 134 -0.79 6.34 -0.53
C THR A 134 -0.84 7.61 0.31
N GLN A 135 0.35 7.94 0.82
CA GLN A 135 0.70 9.06 1.69
C GLN A 135 -0.15 10.30 1.37
N GLY A 136 -1.07 10.65 2.27
CA GLY A 136 -1.81 11.92 2.25
C GLY A 136 -2.97 12.05 1.24
N GLY A 137 -3.27 11.05 0.41
CA GLY A 137 -4.40 11.09 -0.54
C GLY A 137 -4.22 12.04 -1.74
N ASP A 138 -3.31 13.01 -1.66
CA ASP A 138 -3.07 14.02 -2.72
C ASP A 138 -2.53 13.40 -4.01
N MET A 139 -1.61 12.43 -3.91
CA MET A 139 -1.10 11.72 -5.09
C MET A 139 -2.19 10.89 -5.79
N ASN A 140 -3.14 10.32 -5.04
CA ASN A 140 -4.27 9.59 -5.65
C ASN A 140 -5.22 10.56 -6.37
N ARG A 141 -5.47 11.75 -5.79
CA ARG A 141 -6.26 12.79 -6.44
C ARG A 141 -5.59 13.27 -7.73
N GLN A 142 -4.29 13.50 -7.69
CA GLN A 142 -3.48 13.85 -8.85
C GLN A 142 -3.56 12.77 -9.95
N MET A 143 -3.41 11.50 -9.55
CA MET A 143 -3.50 10.35 -10.45
C MET A 143 -4.87 10.26 -11.13
N LYS A 144 -5.96 10.45 -10.37
CA LYS A 144 -7.32 10.49 -10.90
C LYS A 144 -7.53 11.66 -11.86
N ARG A 145 -6.96 12.84 -11.57
CA ARG A 145 -7.01 14.00 -12.47
C ARG A 145 -6.28 13.75 -13.79
N TRP A 146 -5.09 13.14 -13.73
CA TRP A 146 -4.30 12.86 -14.93
C TRP A 146 -4.92 11.77 -15.80
N LEU A 147 -5.57 10.77 -15.18
CA LEU A 147 -6.07 9.58 -15.84
C LEU A 147 -7.58 9.43 -15.65
N GLU A 148 -8.33 10.51 -15.89
CA GLU A 148 -9.78 10.57 -15.61
C GLU A 148 -10.60 9.49 -16.35
N SER A 149 -10.20 9.13 -17.57
CA SER A 149 -10.86 8.11 -18.38
C SER A 149 -10.43 6.67 -18.07
N ALA A 150 -9.50 6.49 -17.14
CA ALA A 150 -8.93 5.19 -16.80
C ALA A 150 -9.80 4.39 -15.82
N ILE A 151 -9.64 3.06 -15.84
CA ILE A 151 -10.22 2.19 -14.82
C ILE A 151 -9.18 1.93 -13.73
N PHE A 152 -9.53 2.24 -12.49
CA PHE A 152 -8.65 2.06 -11.33
C PHE A 152 -8.98 0.77 -10.59
N ILE A 153 -7.98 -0.09 -10.41
CA ILE A 153 -8.05 -1.31 -9.60
C ILE A 153 -7.03 -1.20 -8.47
N GLY A 154 -7.53 -1.07 -7.25
CA GLY A 154 -6.71 -1.07 -6.05
C GLY A 154 -6.47 -2.48 -5.55
N PHE A 155 -5.24 -2.82 -5.21
CA PHE A 155 -4.86 -4.06 -4.56
C PHE A 155 -4.42 -3.75 -3.14
N THR A 156 -4.85 -4.57 -2.17
CA THR A 156 -4.40 -4.38 -0.80
C THR A 156 -4.38 -5.67 0.01
N GLY A 157 -3.35 -5.79 0.87
CA GLY A 157 -3.22 -6.86 1.87
C GLY A 157 -4.07 -6.68 3.12
N THR A 158 -4.44 -5.45 3.45
CA THR A 158 -5.02 -5.08 4.74
C THR A 158 -6.44 -4.53 4.57
N PRO A 159 -7.28 -4.63 5.61
CA PRO A 159 -8.60 -3.99 5.60
C PRO A 159 -8.47 -2.46 5.52
N LEU A 160 -9.33 -1.83 4.74
CA LEU A 160 -9.47 -0.37 4.72
C LEU A 160 -9.99 0.12 6.07
N LEU A 161 -9.18 0.91 6.79
CA LEU A 161 -9.57 1.54 8.06
C LEU A 161 -10.66 2.58 7.81
N ARG A 162 -11.47 2.90 8.84
CA ARG A 162 -12.59 3.86 8.71
C ARG A 162 -12.17 5.21 8.13
N LYS A 163 -10.97 5.69 8.46
CA LYS A 163 -10.42 6.97 7.98
C LYS A 163 -10.09 6.94 6.48
N ASP A 164 -9.54 5.83 6.00
CA ASP A 164 -9.08 5.70 4.61
C ASP A 164 -10.19 5.20 3.67
N LYS A 165 -11.22 4.56 4.23
CA LYS A 165 -12.33 3.94 3.49
C LYS A 165 -13.03 4.90 2.54
N GLN A 166 -13.26 6.15 2.95
CA GLN A 166 -13.93 7.12 2.08
C GLN A 166 -13.04 7.47 0.88
N MET A 167 -11.78 7.83 1.12
CA MET A 167 -10.84 8.21 0.06
C MET A 167 -10.57 7.07 -0.92
N THR A 168 -10.34 5.84 -0.43
CA THR A 168 -10.14 4.68 -1.31
C THR A 168 -11.41 4.40 -2.12
N ARG A 169 -12.60 4.55 -1.53
CA ARG A 169 -13.86 4.38 -2.27
C ARG A 169 -14.04 5.45 -3.34
N ASP A 170 -13.64 6.68 -3.08
CA ASP A 170 -13.78 7.79 -4.03
C ASP A 170 -12.85 7.64 -5.24
N VAL A 171 -11.68 7.03 -5.05
CA VAL A 171 -10.70 6.79 -6.12
C VAL A 171 -10.98 5.49 -6.87
N PHE A 172 -11.15 4.38 -6.14
CA PHE A 172 -11.22 3.05 -6.71
C PHE A 172 -12.65 2.51 -6.82
N GLY A 173 -13.54 2.86 -5.89
CA GLY A 173 -14.89 2.34 -5.82
C GLY A 173 -15.07 1.25 -4.75
N THR A 174 -16.02 0.35 -4.98
CA THR A 174 -16.35 -0.75 -4.05
C THR A 174 -15.40 -1.94 -4.19
N TYR A 175 -15.53 -2.92 -3.30
CA TYR A 175 -14.76 -4.16 -3.43
C TYR A 175 -15.19 -4.95 -4.67
N ILE A 176 -14.21 -5.36 -5.47
CA ILE A 176 -14.37 -6.29 -6.59
C ILE A 176 -14.42 -7.72 -6.05
N HIS A 177 -13.45 -8.07 -5.20
CA HIS A 177 -13.33 -9.40 -4.61
C HIS A 177 -12.53 -9.31 -3.30
N THR A 178 -12.91 -10.12 -2.31
CA THR A 178 -12.19 -10.21 -1.04
C THR A 178 -11.74 -11.63 -0.74
N TYR A 179 -10.50 -11.80 -0.27
CA TYR A 179 -9.94 -13.04 0.25
C TYR A 179 -9.16 -12.73 1.53
N LYS A 180 -9.82 -12.95 2.67
CA LYS A 180 -9.40 -12.45 3.98
C LYS A 180 -8.41 -13.40 4.66
N PHE A 181 -7.73 -12.90 5.68
CA PHE A 181 -6.73 -13.66 6.44
C PHE A 181 -7.25 -15.00 6.95
N HIS A 182 -8.39 -15.01 7.65
CA HIS A 182 -8.98 -16.26 8.19
C HIS A 182 -9.31 -17.29 7.09
N GLN A 183 -9.75 -16.84 5.91
CA GLN A 183 -10.01 -17.74 4.77
C GLN A 183 -8.69 -18.34 4.27
N ALA A 184 -7.66 -17.52 4.14
CA ALA A 184 -6.35 -17.96 3.69
C ALA A 184 -5.64 -18.91 4.68
N VAL A 185 -5.85 -18.73 5.99
CA VAL A 185 -5.37 -19.65 7.02
C VAL A 185 -6.13 -20.98 6.94
N ALA A 186 -7.47 -20.93 6.82
CA ALA A 186 -8.30 -22.13 6.69
C ALA A 186 -7.95 -22.95 5.45
N ASP A 187 -7.67 -22.27 4.32
CA ASP A 187 -7.26 -22.89 3.06
C ASP A 187 -5.78 -23.30 3.04
N GLN A 188 -5.04 -23.13 4.14
CA GLN A 188 -3.59 -23.39 4.26
C GLN A 188 -2.75 -22.65 3.21
N VAL A 189 -3.24 -21.50 2.73
CA VAL A 189 -2.56 -20.62 1.78
C VAL A 189 -1.53 -19.74 2.47
N VAL A 190 -1.79 -19.35 3.73
CA VAL A 190 -0.87 -18.59 4.59
C VAL A 190 -0.78 -19.24 5.96
N LEU A 191 0.35 -19.03 6.64
CA LEU A 191 0.54 -19.47 8.02
C LEU A 191 -0.19 -18.54 9.00
N ASP A 192 -0.70 -19.12 10.07
CA ASP A 192 -1.31 -18.36 11.16
C ASP A 192 -0.25 -17.56 11.95
N LEU A 193 -0.64 -16.38 12.41
CA LEU A 193 0.23 -15.47 13.17
C LEU A 193 -0.06 -15.64 14.65
N LYS A 194 0.84 -16.34 15.36
CA LYS A 194 0.80 -16.40 16.82
C LYS A 194 1.53 -15.20 17.39
N TYR A 195 0.78 -14.31 18.04
CA TYR A 195 1.35 -13.20 18.78
C TYR A 195 1.67 -13.66 20.21
N GLU A 196 2.94 -13.66 20.55
CA GLU A 196 3.41 -13.83 21.93
C GLU A 196 3.93 -12.48 22.41
N ALA A 197 3.21 -11.86 23.34
CA ALA A 197 3.72 -10.70 24.06
C ALA A 197 4.91 -11.16 24.91
N ARG A 198 6.10 -10.59 24.64
CA ARG A 198 7.28 -10.80 25.48
C ARG A 198 7.44 -9.60 26.38
N ASP A 199 7.03 -9.77 27.63
CA ASP A 199 7.44 -8.86 28.68
C ASP A 199 8.92 -9.11 28.98
N VAL A 200 9.75 -8.08 28.77
CA VAL A 200 11.16 -8.13 29.18
C VAL A 200 11.20 -7.52 30.57
N PRO A 201 11.31 -8.32 31.65
CA PRO A 201 11.30 -7.79 33.00
C PRO A 201 12.45 -6.81 33.19
N GLN A 202 12.13 -5.52 33.20
CA GLN A 202 13.09 -4.45 33.45
C GLN A 202 13.34 -4.39 34.95
N ARG A 203 14.36 -5.12 35.42
CA ARG A 203 14.84 -4.98 36.80
C ARG A 203 15.74 -3.76 36.90
N LEU A 204 15.36 -2.83 37.76
CA LEU A 204 16.25 -1.75 38.18
C LEU A 204 17.48 -2.37 38.85
N THR A 205 18.65 -2.22 38.22
CA THR A 205 19.91 -2.78 38.73
C THR A 205 20.36 -2.15 40.05
N SER A 206 19.97 -0.90 40.31
CA SER A 206 20.19 -0.23 41.60
C SER A 206 19.20 0.89 41.83
N GLN A 207 18.26 0.68 42.76
CA GLN A 207 17.31 1.71 43.20
C GLN A 207 18.03 2.90 43.84
N LYS A 208 19.10 2.63 44.61
CA LYS A 208 19.95 3.68 45.20
C LYS A 208 20.57 4.62 44.16
N ALA A 209 21.01 4.10 43.01
CA ALA A 209 21.60 4.93 41.97
C ALA A 209 20.56 5.88 41.35
N ILE A 210 19.32 5.41 41.21
CA ILE A 210 18.19 6.19 40.69
C ILE A 210 17.77 7.26 41.71
N ASP A 211 17.66 6.91 42.98
CA ASP A 211 17.36 7.86 44.05
C ASP A 211 18.44 8.94 44.15
N GLN A 212 19.71 8.56 44.01
CA GLN A 212 20.83 9.51 44.03
C GLN A 212 20.84 10.41 42.79
N TRP A 213 20.53 9.86 41.62
CA TRP A 213 20.35 10.65 40.39
C TRP A 213 19.17 11.63 40.52
N PHE A 214 18.03 11.17 41.07
CA PHE A 214 16.84 11.97 41.33
C PHE A 214 17.19 13.15 42.25
N GLU A 215 17.85 12.89 43.38
CA GLU A 215 18.24 13.93 44.33
C GLU A 215 19.22 14.91 43.68
N ASN A 216 20.20 14.43 42.91
CA ASN A 216 21.16 15.28 42.20
C ASN A 216 20.50 16.20 41.17
N LYS A 217 19.55 15.69 40.39
CA LYS A 217 18.83 16.47 39.36
C LYS A 217 17.81 17.43 39.96
N THR A 218 17.31 17.15 41.17
CA THR A 218 16.31 17.98 41.85
C THR A 218 16.88 18.88 42.96
N LYS A 219 18.21 19.02 43.07
CA LYS A 219 18.89 19.84 44.10
C LYS A 219 18.39 21.27 44.23
N LYS A 220 17.91 21.88 43.14
CA LYS A 220 17.42 23.26 43.09
C LYS A 220 15.92 23.41 43.37
N LEU A 221 15.21 22.30 43.60
CA LEU A 221 13.77 22.28 43.82
C LEU A 221 13.44 22.20 45.31
N ASN A 222 12.38 22.89 45.72
CA ASN A 222 11.84 22.75 47.06
C ASN A 222 11.07 21.43 47.24
N ASN A 223 10.76 21.06 48.49
CA ASN A 223 10.13 19.78 48.81
C ASN A 223 8.78 19.56 48.11
N PHE A 224 8.00 20.63 47.92
CA PHE A 224 6.73 20.56 47.20
C PHE A 224 6.92 20.25 45.71
N GLN A 225 7.87 20.92 45.06
CA GLN A 225 8.22 20.68 43.65
C GLN A 225 8.78 19.27 43.44
N LYS A 226 9.64 18.79 44.35
CA LYS A 226 10.15 17.41 44.31
C LYS A 226 9.03 16.38 44.40
N ALA A 227 8.04 16.61 45.27
CA ALA A 227 6.88 15.72 45.40
C ALA A 227 6.03 15.67 44.12
N LEU A 228 5.87 16.80 43.42
CA LEU A 228 5.15 16.87 42.14
C LEU A 228 5.87 16.08 41.04
N VAL A 229 7.20 16.16 40.99
CA VAL A 229 8.05 15.40 40.06
C VAL A 229 8.00 13.90 40.36
N ARG A 230 8.03 13.50 41.64
CA ARG A 230 7.84 12.08 42.02
C ARG A 230 6.47 11.56 41.62
N LYS A 231 5.41 12.36 41.82
CA LYS A 231 4.04 11.98 41.45
C LYS A 231 3.90 11.79 39.93
N THR A 232 4.49 12.68 39.13
CA THR A 232 4.49 12.56 37.67
C THR A 232 5.32 11.37 37.20
N TRP A 233 6.48 11.09 37.82
CA TRP A 233 7.25 9.88 37.52
C TRP A 233 6.54 8.59 37.90
N ALA A 234 5.93 8.51 39.08
CA ALA A 234 5.14 7.34 39.46
C ALA A 234 3.92 7.15 38.55
N THR A 235 3.38 8.23 37.97
CA THR A 235 2.29 8.16 36.99
C THR A 235 2.79 7.71 35.63
N LEU A 236 3.97 8.16 35.19
CA LEU A 236 4.65 7.69 33.97
C LEU A 236 5.05 6.22 34.09
N GLU A 237 5.61 5.81 35.23
CA GLU A 237 5.91 4.41 35.55
C GLU A 237 4.63 3.59 35.55
N LYS A 238 3.56 4.06 36.20
CA LYS A 238 2.23 3.43 36.12
C LYS A 238 1.68 3.40 34.70
N LEU A 239 1.90 4.40 33.86
CA LEU A 239 1.43 4.41 32.47
C LEU A 239 2.26 3.46 31.59
N MET A 240 3.57 3.39 31.80
CA MET A 240 4.45 2.44 31.11
C MET A 240 4.21 1.00 31.56
N SER A 241 3.81 0.79 32.82
CA SER A 241 3.40 -0.52 33.35
C SER A 241 1.91 -0.84 33.21
N ALA A 242 1.04 0.14 32.95
CA ALA A 242 -0.39 -0.03 32.72
C ALA A 242 -0.77 0.01 31.23
N GLY A 243 0.22 0.05 30.33
CA GLY A 243 0.06 -0.28 28.91
C GLY A 243 0.04 -1.79 28.63
N GLU A 244 0.05 -2.63 29.67
CA GLU A 244 0.20 -4.09 29.59
C GLU A 244 -0.73 -4.81 30.58
N ARG A 245 -2.04 -4.75 30.32
CA ARG A 245 -3.01 -5.76 30.79
C ARG A 245 -4.01 -6.07 29.69
#